data_AF-A0A2S4PK10-F1
#
_entry.id   AF-A0A2S4PK10-F1
#
_cell.length_a   1.000
_cell.length_b   1.000
_cell.length_c   1.000
_cell.angle_alpha   90.00
_cell.angle_beta   90.00
_cell.angle_gamma   90.00
#
_symmetry.space_group_name_H-M   'P 1'
#
loop_
_entity.id
_entity.type
_entity.pdbx_description
1 polymer ?
#
loop_
_entity_poly.entity_id
_entity_poly.type
_entity_poly.pdbx_seq_one_letter_code
_entity_poly.pdbx_strand_id
1 'polypeptide(L)'
;MEEISAIADKVNNIESTLNGRIVKIEQAVERITKVRKEPATIKPENLMTHNNERDPFSDPGLQSTWNADRGQFKAPEKSPSPRTKTNLLCLSETNVNRLDRQSWASYNSNSEYIQWLWKYWCELVVECDLDKTTLDARNRNKPIRPNLKQLSVTHDIENLLYLEEIQSAFVQEGTYYHLWPQRVFHLFQGDFKQLNSFCITHRPTWPMTIEAALQISSLSNNLRSPVDVFVAFRSGPSSNKSTTEFLRRFEQAFHRMPTRERGDMEVAYAIEYTLQTHAGMVWSTLIQEGDAFPLQNALSIAWTVAEKQQNWMAQLSSRPMDQQFLPTFKDPLRDIKDSSITSQTPTFDNPINSVNAANTQTVCYSC
;
A
#
# COMPACT_ATOMS: atom_id res chain seq x y z
N MET A 1 -48.54 11.23 30.78
CA MET A 1 -48.63 12.49 30.02
C MET A 1 -47.41 13.37 30.23
N GLU A 2 -46.85 13.49 31.44
CA GLU A 2 -45.65 14.30 31.71
C GLU A 2 -44.39 13.86 30.94
N GLU A 3 -44.17 12.55 30.75
CA GLU A 3 -42.99 12.06 30.01
C GLU A 3 -42.98 12.44 28.53
N ILE A 4 -44.16 12.53 27.90
CA ILE A 4 -44.28 12.93 26.48
C ILE A 4 -43.94 14.42 26.32
N SER A 5 -44.33 15.25 27.28
CA SER A 5 -43.97 16.69 27.29
C SER A 5 -42.45 16.87 27.43
N ALA A 6 -41.80 16.12 28.32
CA ALA A 6 -40.36 16.21 28.53
C ALA A 6 -39.53 15.76 27.30
N ILE A 7 -40.06 14.81 26.52
CA ILE A 7 -39.44 14.39 25.25
C ILE A 7 -39.60 15.46 24.18
N ALA A 8 -40.79 16.07 24.06
CA ALA A 8 -41.03 17.15 23.10
C ALA A 8 -40.10 18.35 23.32
N ASP A 9 -39.89 18.75 24.58
CA ASP A 9 -39.00 19.86 24.91
C ASP A 9 -37.53 19.57 24.57
N LYS A 10 -37.09 18.31 24.74
CA LYS A 10 -35.73 17.89 24.33
C LYS A 10 -35.56 17.91 22.81
N VAL A 11 -36.55 17.45 22.06
CA VAL A 11 -36.52 17.47 20.59
C VAL A 11 -36.45 18.91 20.08
N ASN A 12 -37.27 19.81 20.62
CA ASN A 12 -37.27 21.23 20.24
C ASN A 12 -35.91 21.91 20.53
N ASN A 13 -35.26 21.57 21.64
CA ASN A 13 -33.93 22.10 21.97
C ASN A 13 -32.84 21.59 21.02
N ILE A 14 -32.90 20.30 20.64
CA ILE A 14 -31.98 19.72 19.66
C ILE A 14 -32.16 20.39 18.30
N GLU A 15 -33.40 20.58 17.85
CA GLU A 15 -33.71 21.24 16.58
C GLU A 15 -33.21 22.69 16.55
N SER A 16 -33.45 23.45 17.62
CA SER A 16 -32.94 24.82 17.77
C SER A 16 -31.41 24.87 17.69
N THR A 17 -30.74 23.93 18.36
CA THR A 17 -29.27 23.82 18.35
C THR A 17 -28.74 23.48 16.96
N LEU A 18 -29.43 22.60 16.23
CA LEU A 18 -29.04 22.19 14.88
C LEU A 18 -29.17 23.36 13.89
N ASN A 19 -30.29 24.08 13.94
CA ASN A 19 -30.55 25.25 13.10
C ASN A 19 -29.52 26.36 13.36
N GLY A 20 -29.13 26.59 14.62
CA GLY A 20 -28.05 27.53 14.97
C GLY A 20 -26.67 27.14 14.40
N ARG A 21 -26.39 25.84 14.23
CA ARG A 21 -25.15 25.35 13.60
C ARG A 21 -25.18 25.51 12.08
N ILE A 22 -26.32 25.24 11.44
CA ILE A 22 -26.50 25.40 9.98
C ILE A 22 -26.22 26.85 9.56
N VAL A 23 -26.80 27.83 10.26
CA VAL A 23 -26.57 29.27 9.97
C VAL A 23 -25.09 29.66 10.09
N LYS A 24 -24.36 29.10 11.08
CA LYS A 24 -22.92 29.36 11.24
C LYS A 24 -22.09 28.78 10.09
N ILE A 25 -22.48 27.61 9.58
CA ILE A 25 -21.82 26.97 8.43
C ILE A 25 -22.07 27.79 7.16
N GLU A 26 -23.31 28.22 6.92
CA GLU A 26 -23.65 29.07 5.77
C GLU A 26 -22.85 30.39 5.79
N GLN A 27 -22.74 31.05 6.95
CA GLN A 27 -21.91 32.25 7.10
C GLN A 27 -20.42 31.99 6.85
N ALA A 28 -19.91 30.83 7.23
CA ALA A 28 -18.51 30.45 6.97
C ALA A 28 -18.27 30.20 5.47
N VAL A 29 -19.20 29.53 4.78
CA VAL A 29 -19.16 29.29 3.33
C VAL A 29 -19.21 30.61 2.56
N GLU A 30 -20.03 31.57 3.01
CA GLU A 30 -20.11 32.89 2.38
C GLU A 30 -18.80 33.69 2.55
N ARG A 31 -18.14 33.59 3.71
CA ARG A 31 -16.82 34.21 3.91
C ARG A 31 -15.76 33.61 2.99
N ILE A 32 -15.73 32.28 2.86
CA ILE A 32 -14.75 31.58 2.00
C ILE A 32 -14.97 31.93 0.53
N THR A 33 -16.23 32.00 0.08
CA THR A 33 -16.55 32.35 -1.31
C THR A 33 -16.27 33.81 -1.64
N LYS A 34 -16.38 34.73 -0.67
CA LYS A 34 -16.05 36.15 -0.85
C LYS A 34 -14.54 36.41 -0.96
N VAL A 35 -13.70 35.63 -0.28
CA VAL A 35 -12.23 35.70 -0.37
C VAL A 35 -11.72 35.24 -1.75
N ARG A 36 -12.50 34.47 -2.52
CA ARG A 36 -12.08 33.91 -3.82
C ARG A 36 -12.33 34.84 -5.03
N LYS A 37 -12.85 36.07 -4.85
CA LYS A 37 -13.32 36.91 -5.97
C LYS A 37 -12.60 38.26 -6.20
N GLU A 38 -11.47 38.55 -5.56
CA GLU A 38 -10.66 39.73 -5.91
C GLU A 38 -9.23 39.35 -6.29
N PRO A 39 -8.84 39.47 -7.58
CA PRO A 39 -7.43 39.57 -7.94
C PRO A 39 -7.00 41.03 -7.79
N ALA A 40 -6.29 41.33 -6.70
CA ALA A 40 -5.58 42.59 -6.57
C ALA A 40 -4.39 42.61 -7.55
N THR A 41 -4.46 43.48 -8.55
CA THR A 41 -3.35 43.83 -9.44
C THR A 41 -2.25 44.52 -8.64
N ILE A 42 -1.28 43.77 -8.14
CA ILE A 42 -0.07 44.30 -7.51
C ILE A 42 1.12 43.88 -8.37
N LYS A 43 1.79 44.86 -8.97
CA LYS A 43 3.13 44.71 -9.57
C LYS A 43 4.13 44.35 -8.47
N PRO A 44 4.98 43.32 -8.61
CA PRO A 44 6.12 43.16 -7.74
C PRO A 44 7.39 43.66 -8.42
N GLU A 45 7.97 44.71 -7.85
CA GLU A 45 9.41 44.93 -7.88
C GLU A 45 10.12 43.78 -7.15
N ASN A 46 11.31 43.46 -7.66
CA ASN A 46 12.20 42.40 -7.22
C ASN A 46 12.46 42.40 -5.70
N LEU A 47 12.09 41.31 -5.03
CA LEU A 47 12.85 40.79 -3.88
C LEU A 47 12.63 39.27 -3.79
N MET A 48 13.62 38.50 -4.25
CA MET A 48 13.62 37.03 -4.11
C MET A 48 14.00 36.63 -2.68
N THR A 49 13.01 36.25 -1.90
CA THR A 49 13.16 35.31 -0.78
C THR A 49 12.27 34.11 -1.07
N HIS A 50 12.88 33.02 -1.53
CA HIS A 50 12.22 31.74 -1.77
C HIS A 50 11.88 31.08 -0.42
N ASN A 51 10.66 31.31 0.07
CA ASN A 51 10.08 30.47 1.12
C ASN A 51 9.46 29.24 0.44
N ASN A 52 10.18 28.13 0.45
CA ASN A 52 9.74 26.82 -0.04
C ASN A 52 9.03 26.03 1.08
N GLU A 53 7.97 26.58 1.67
CA GLU A 53 7.09 25.80 2.54
C GLU A 53 5.99 25.17 1.68
N ARG A 54 6.11 23.86 1.48
CA ARG A 54 5.10 23.01 0.83
C ARG A 54 3.94 22.83 1.80
N ASP A 55 2.72 23.10 1.35
CA ASP A 55 1.52 22.71 2.08
C ASP A 55 1.43 21.16 2.06
N PRO A 56 1.44 20.48 3.22
CA PRO A 56 1.45 19.02 3.30
C PRO A 56 0.18 18.34 2.72
N PHE A 57 -0.86 19.12 2.39
CA PHE A 57 -2.10 18.62 1.77
C PHE A 57 -2.32 19.11 0.34
N SER A 58 -1.43 19.96 -0.17
CA SER A 58 -1.43 20.31 -1.59
C SER A 58 -0.71 19.20 -2.35
N ASP A 59 -1.47 18.19 -2.79
CA ASP A 59 -1.09 17.43 -3.98
C ASP A 59 -0.73 18.50 -5.03
N PRO A 60 0.54 18.57 -5.48
CA PRO A 60 0.83 19.45 -6.59
C PRO A 60 -0.14 19.01 -7.67
N GLY A 61 -0.82 19.97 -8.31
CA GLY A 61 -1.64 19.73 -9.48
C GLY A 61 -0.77 19.22 -10.64
N LEU A 62 -0.15 18.05 -10.45
CA LEU A 62 0.47 17.20 -11.42
C LEU A 62 -0.70 16.67 -12.22
N GLN A 63 -1.19 17.50 -13.15
CA GLN A 63 -1.80 16.97 -14.34
C GLN A 63 -0.83 15.92 -14.87
N SER A 64 -1.20 14.65 -14.72
CA SER A 64 -0.41 13.55 -15.24
C SER A 64 -0.23 13.80 -16.72
N THR A 65 0.98 14.21 -17.11
CA THR A 65 1.39 14.28 -18.52
C THR A 65 1.73 12.88 -19.04
N TRP A 66 1.34 11.82 -18.32
CA TRP A 66 1.49 10.46 -18.77
C TRP A 66 0.71 10.31 -20.09
N ASN A 67 1.40 9.71 -21.05
CA ASN A 67 0.89 9.44 -22.39
C ASN A 67 1.27 8.00 -22.66
N ALA A 68 0.30 7.15 -22.99
CA ALA A 68 0.53 5.76 -23.36
C ALA A 68 1.50 5.64 -24.56
N ASP A 69 1.64 6.71 -25.36
CA ASP A 69 2.57 6.79 -26.49
C ASP A 69 4.02 7.17 -26.12
N ARG A 70 4.34 7.47 -24.84
CA ARG A 70 5.62 8.14 -24.47
C ARG A 70 6.89 7.29 -24.46
N GLY A 71 6.87 6.04 -24.92
CA GLY A 71 8.09 5.26 -25.14
C GLY A 71 8.85 4.83 -23.87
N GLN A 72 10.07 4.31 -24.06
CA GLN A 72 10.95 3.72 -23.03
C GLN A 72 11.08 4.59 -21.76
N PHE A 73 11.28 3.94 -20.59
CA PHE A 73 11.70 4.58 -19.32
C PHE A 73 12.92 5.48 -19.58
N LYS A 74 12.69 6.79 -19.80
CA LYS A 74 13.70 7.72 -20.30
C LYS A 74 13.69 8.98 -19.45
N ALA A 75 14.81 9.22 -18.77
CA ALA A 75 14.95 10.39 -17.93
C ALA A 75 15.15 11.69 -18.74
N PRO A 76 14.80 12.85 -18.17
CA PRO A 76 15.11 14.17 -18.75
C PRO A 76 16.59 14.33 -19.08
N GLU A 77 16.92 15.14 -20.10
CA GLU A 77 18.31 15.31 -20.56
C GLU A 77 19.26 15.84 -19.48
N LYS A 78 18.76 16.66 -18.56
CA LYS A 78 19.53 17.26 -17.47
C LYS A 78 19.54 16.42 -16.19
N SER A 79 19.18 15.14 -16.26
CA SER A 79 19.14 14.26 -15.08
C SER A 79 20.55 13.97 -14.55
N PRO A 80 20.72 13.73 -13.23
CA PRO A 80 22.03 13.47 -12.66
C PRO A 80 22.63 12.15 -13.17
N SER A 81 23.94 12.01 -12.94
CA SER A 81 24.76 10.82 -13.19
C SER A 81 25.02 10.50 -14.67
N PRO A 82 26.07 9.71 -14.99
CA PRO A 82 26.28 9.22 -16.34
C PRO A 82 25.09 8.40 -16.86
N ARG A 83 24.81 8.62 -18.14
CA ARG A 83 23.64 8.10 -18.85
C ARG A 83 24.09 7.33 -20.09
N THR A 84 23.35 6.28 -20.43
CA THR A 84 23.49 5.61 -21.73
C THR A 84 22.95 6.50 -22.85
N LYS A 85 23.15 6.09 -24.11
CA LYS A 85 22.55 6.74 -25.30
C LYS A 85 21.01 6.79 -25.27
N THR A 86 20.38 5.93 -24.47
CA THR A 86 18.92 5.89 -24.29
C THR A 86 18.47 6.66 -23.04
N ASN A 87 19.33 7.49 -22.44
CA ASN A 87 19.14 8.20 -21.17
C ASN A 87 18.85 7.30 -19.96
N LEU A 88 19.23 6.03 -20.01
CA LEU A 88 19.17 5.15 -18.84
C LEU A 88 20.33 5.44 -17.90
N LEU A 89 20.09 5.30 -16.59
CA LEU A 89 21.11 5.43 -15.57
C LEU A 89 22.15 4.31 -15.74
N CYS A 90 23.44 4.68 -15.81
CA CYS A 90 24.51 3.70 -15.92
C CYS A 90 24.89 3.16 -14.54
N LEU A 91 24.57 1.89 -14.28
CA LEU A 91 24.79 1.25 -12.97
C LEU A 91 26.17 0.60 -12.82
N SER A 92 26.89 0.36 -13.93
CA SER A 92 28.15 -0.39 -13.97
C SER A 92 29.40 0.47 -14.18
N GLU A 93 29.25 1.77 -14.42
CA GLU A 93 30.36 2.64 -14.80
C GLU A 93 31.29 2.94 -13.63
N THR A 94 32.44 2.27 -13.54
CA THR A 94 33.36 2.40 -12.40
C THR A 94 34.02 3.78 -12.27
N ASN A 95 34.09 4.56 -13.35
CA ASN A 95 34.91 5.78 -13.45
C ASN A 95 34.11 7.09 -13.44
N VAL A 96 33.02 7.17 -12.66
CA VAL A 96 32.33 8.44 -12.45
C VAL A 96 33.23 9.41 -11.69
N ASN A 97 33.59 10.53 -12.31
CA ASN A 97 34.43 11.56 -11.73
C ASN A 97 33.84 12.06 -10.40
N ARG A 98 34.68 12.20 -9.37
CA ARG A 98 34.28 12.68 -8.05
C ARG A 98 33.66 14.08 -8.11
N LEU A 99 34.11 14.93 -9.03
CA LEU A 99 33.55 16.27 -9.24
C LEU A 99 32.11 16.21 -9.72
N ASP A 100 31.80 15.30 -10.65
CA ASP A 100 30.44 15.12 -11.16
C ASP A 100 29.46 14.69 -10.06
N ARG A 101 29.94 13.95 -9.05
CA ARG A 101 29.10 13.54 -7.92
C ARG A 101 28.72 14.69 -6.99
N GLN A 102 29.50 15.78 -6.97
CA GLN A 102 29.21 16.93 -6.10
C GLN A 102 27.92 17.64 -6.51
N SER A 103 27.55 17.59 -7.79
CA SER A 103 26.32 18.20 -8.28
C SER A 103 25.09 17.33 -8.03
N TRP A 104 25.21 16.03 -7.75
CA TRP A 104 24.05 15.14 -7.64
C TRP A 104 23.05 15.56 -6.56
N ALA A 105 23.55 16.08 -5.43
CA ALA A 105 22.71 16.54 -4.34
C ALA A 105 21.84 17.76 -4.73
N SER A 106 22.26 18.58 -5.70
CA SER A 106 21.45 19.73 -6.15
C SER A 106 20.17 19.29 -6.87
N TYR A 107 20.11 18.05 -7.35
CA TYR A 107 18.93 17.47 -7.98
C TYR A 107 17.90 16.93 -6.98
N ASN A 108 18.23 16.87 -5.68
CA ASN A 108 17.32 16.37 -4.63
C ASN A 108 16.11 17.29 -4.37
N SER A 109 16.11 18.52 -4.90
CA SER A 109 15.08 19.53 -4.59
C SER A 109 14.28 19.92 -5.82
N ASN A 110 13.01 19.48 -5.87
CA ASN A 110 11.97 19.87 -6.84
C ASN A 110 12.45 20.15 -8.28
N SER A 111 13.39 19.33 -8.78
CA SER A 111 13.93 19.45 -10.12
C SER A 111 13.02 18.76 -11.13
N GLU A 112 13.19 19.04 -12.43
CA GLU A 112 12.49 18.30 -13.50
C GLU A 112 12.69 16.79 -13.38
N TYR A 113 13.84 16.37 -12.86
CA TYR A 113 14.18 14.98 -12.58
C TYR A 113 13.31 14.37 -11.48
N ILE A 114 13.10 15.09 -10.35
CA ILE A 114 12.20 14.64 -9.28
C ILE A 114 10.76 14.59 -9.78
N GLN A 115 10.32 15.63 -10.50
CA GLN A 115 8.97 15.66 -11.08
C GLN A 115 8.74 14.53 -12.09
N TRP A 116 9.79 14.13 -12.81
CA TRP A 116 9.74 12.96 -13.67
C TRP A 116 9.66 11.66 -12.87
N LEU A 117 10.45 11.49 -11.81
CA LEU A 117 10.38 10.30 -10.94
C LEU A 117 9.01 10.16 -10.27
N TRP A 118 8.40 11.25 -9.81
CA TRP A 118 7.06 11.23 -9.22
C TRP A 118 5.96 10.75 -10.18
N LYS A 119 6.20 10.79 -11.50
CA LYS A 119 5.25 10.21 -12.47
C LYS A 119 5.27 8.67 -12.43
N TYR A 120 6.36 8.07 -11.98
CA TYR A 120 6.50 6.62 -11.86
C TYR A 120 6.25 6.12 -10.43
N TRP A 121 6.62 6.92 -9.43
CA TRP A 121 6.44 6.58 -8.02
C TRP A 121 6.16 7.85 -7.21
N CYS A 122 4.88 8.13 -6.95
CA CYS A 122 4.44 9.39 -6.32
C CYS A 122 4.77 9.45 -4.82
N GLU A 123 5.06 8.32 -4.20
CA GLU A 123 5.43 8.18 -2.79
C GLU A 123 6.89 8.55 -2.52
N LEU A 124 7.69 8.86 -3.54
CA LEU A 124 9.08 9.28 -3.36
C LEU A 124 9.16 10.50 -2.41
N VAL A 125 9.83 10.31 -1.27
CA VAL A 125 10.17 11.39 -0.34
C VAL A 125 11.47 12.02 -0.79
N VAL A 126 11.48 13.35 -0.90
CA VAL A 126 12.69 14.12 -1.17
C VAL A 126 13.23 14.81 0.07
N GLU A 127 14.48 15.27 0.01
CA GLU A 127 15.19 15.84 1.16
C GLU A 127 14.44 17.03 1.80
N CYS A 128 13.74 17.83 1.00
CA CYS A 128 12.97 18.97 1.50
C CYS A 128 11.67 18.59 2.20
N ASP A 129 11.19 17.35 2.06
CA ASP A 129 10.01 16.86 2.77
C ASP A 129 10.34 16.41 4.21
N LEU A 130 11.63 16.32 4.56
CA LEU A 130 12.07 15.88 5.88
C LEU A 130 12.15 17.03 6.87
N ASP A 131 11.59 16.82 8.07
CA ASP A 131 11.79 17.71 9.19
C ASP A 131 13.23 17.58 9.74
N LYS A 132 14.05 18.60 9.47
CA LYS A 132 15.44 18.67 9.93
C LYS A 132 15.58 18.60 11.45
N THR A 133 14.56 18.97 12.22
CA THR A 133 14.58 18.92 13.68
C THR A 133 14.46 17.50 14.22
N THR A 134 13.92 16.57 13.43
CA THR A 134 13.79 15.16 13.80
C THR A 134 15.04 14.32 13.47
N LEU A 135 16.01 14.91 12.76
CA LEU A 135 17.21 14.19 12.34
C LEU A 135 18.15 13.95 13.53
N ASP A 136 18.55 12.70 13.74
CA ASP A 136 19.45 12.31 14.82
C ASP A 136 20.74 11.67 14.28
N ALA A 137 21.88 12.34 14.50
CA ALA A 137 23.19 11.87 14.09
C ALA A 137 23.59 10.52 14.70
N ARG A 138 22.99 10.13 15.83
CA ARG A 138 23.21 8.80 16.43
C ARG A 138 22.65 7.67 15.57
N ASN A 139 21.74 7.95 14.64
CA ASN A 139 21.14 6.95 13.77
C ASN A 139 21.97 6.64 12.52
N ARG A 140 23.09 7.36 12.31
CA ARG A 140 24.04 7.12 11.21
C ARG A 140 24.55 5.68 11.15
N ASN A 141 24.83 5.07 12.30
CA ASN A 141 25.45 3.74 12.40
C ASN A 141 24.50 2.68 12.94
N LYS A 142 23.23 3.01 13.22
CA LYS A 142 22.29 2.01 13.72
C LYS A 142 21.90 1.07 12.58
N PRO A 143 21.67 -0.22 12.86
CA PRO A 143 20.96 -1.08 11.93
C PRO A 143 19.60 -0.46 11.63
N ILE A 144 19.16 -0.52 10.38
CA ILE A 144 17.77 -0.18 10.05
C ILE A 144 16.88 -1.21 10.76
N ARG A 145 15.66 -0.81 11.11
CA ARG A 145 14.64 -1.71 11.69
C ARG A 145 14.72 -3.14 11.15
N PRO A 146 14.74 -4.15 12.04
CA PRO A 146 14.66 -5.54 11.62
C PRO A 146 13.32 -5.77 10.89
N ASN A 147 13.31 -6.73 9.97
CA ASN A 147 12.13 -7.18 9.20
C ASN A 147 11.76 -6.37 7.95
N LEU A 148 12.61 -5.45 7.49
CA LEU A 148 12.43 -4.90 6.14
C LEU A 148 12.62 -6.00 5.10
N LYS A 149 11.69 -6.08 4.15
CA LYS A 149 11.77 -7.03 3.05
C LYS A 149 12.86 -6.61 2.06
N GLN A 150 13.57 -7.61 1.54
CA GLN A 150 14.57 -7.43 0.50
C GLN A 150 13.90 -7.33 -0.88
N LEU A 151 14.48 -6.52 -1.77
CA LEU A 151 14.15 -6.54 -3.19
C LEU A 151 15.07 -7.57 -3.85
N SER A 152 14.51 -8.73 -4.22
CA SER A 152 15.28 -9.83 -4.82
C SER A 152 14.84 -10.22 -6.22
N VAL A 153 13.57 -10.01 -6.56
CA VAL A 153 12.95 -10.57 -7.75
C VAL A 153 12.19 -9.48 -8.48
N THR A 154 12.51 -9.25 -9.75
CA THR A 154 11.98 -8.13 -10.55
C THR A 154 10.48 -8.24 -10.87
N HIS A 155 9.91 -9.45 -10.86
CA HIS A 155 8.48 -9.67 -11.09
C HIS A 155 7.63 -9.64 -9.81
N ASP A 156 8.22 -9.36 -8.65
CA ASP A 156 7.43 -9.14 -7.44
C ASP A 156 6.70 -7.79 -7.54
N ILE A 157 5.37 -7.87 -7.61
CA ILE A 157 4.48 -6.70 -7.66
C ILE A 157 4.56 -5.86 -6.37
N GLU A 158 5.06 -6.43 -5.27
CA GLU A 158 5.23 -5.75 -3.98
C GLU A 158 6.54 -4.96 -3.89
N ASN A 159 7.42 -4.98 -4.90
CA ASN A 159 8.69 -4.26 -4.85
C ASN A 159 8.53 -2.76 -4.52
N LEU A 160 7.51 -2.09 -5.07
CA LEU A 160 7.24 -0.68 -4.76
C LEU A 160 6.77 -0.48 -3.30
N LEU A 161 5.99 -1.42 -2.77
CA LEU A 161 5.59 -1.41 -1.37
C LEU A 161 6.82 -1.57 -0.46
N TYR A 162 7.75 -2.46 -0.81
CA TYR A 162 8.98 -2.64 -0.02
C TYR A 162 9.85 -1.37 -0.01
N LEU A 163 9.94 -0.65 -1.14
CA LEU A 163 10.62 0.64 -1.20
C LEU A 163 9.95 1.69 -0.31
N GLU A 164 8.62 1.70 -0.25
CA GLU A 164 7.85 2.60 0.63
C GLU A 164 8.09 2.28 2.10
N GLU A 165 8.10 1.00 2.48
CA GLU A 165 8.41 0.55 3.85
C GLU A 165 9.83 0.93 4.27
N ILE A 166 10.80 0.75 3.38
CA ILE A 166 12.20 1.17 3.57
C ILE A 166 12.27 2.68 3.83
N GLN A 167 11.64 3.48 2.98
CA GLN A 167 11.63 4.93 3.09
C GLN A 167 10.97 5.38 4.38
N SER A 168 9.82 4.80 4.71
CA SER A 168 9.07 5.07 5.94
C SER A 168 9.90 4.76 7.19
N ALA A 169 10.67 3.66 7.17
CA ALA A 169 11.59 3.33 8.25
C ALA A 169 12.67 4.42 8.42
N PHE A 170 13.24 4.93 7.33
CA PHE A 170 14.24 5.99 7.40
C PHE A 170 13.70 7.32 7.91
N VAL A 171 12.49 7.70 7.49
CA VAL A 171 11.78 8.90 7.97
C VAL A 171 11.53 8.78 9.47
N GLN A 172 10.98 7.66 9.92
CA GLN A 172 10.69 7.42 11.34
C GLN A 172 11.96 7.34 12.20
N GLU A 173 13.07 6.83 11.64
CA GLU A 173 14.37 6.85 12.30
C GLU A 173 15.04 8.23 12.27
N GLY A 174 14.53 9.24 11.56
CA GLY A 174 15.19 10.56 11.48
C GLY A 174 16.61 10.46 10.92
N THR A 175 16.81 9.63 9.89
CA THR A 175 18.13 9.42 9.28
C THR A 175 18.44 10.52 8.27
N TYR A 176 19.66 11.05 8.27
CA TYR A 176 20.08 11.99 7.22
C TYR A 176 19.91 11.41 5.82
N TYR A 177 19.20 12.15 4.96
CA TYR A 177 18.79 11.72 3.62
C TYR A 177 19.93 11.21 2.75
N HIS A 178 21.08 11.90 2.77
CA HIS A 178 22.26 11.52 1.99
C HIS A 178 22.90 10.17 2.40
N LEU A 179 22.44 9.56 3.51
CA LEU A 179 22.93 8.26 3.99
C LEU A 179 22.00 7.09 3.63
N TRP A 180 20.78 7.35 3.16
CA TRP A 180 19.78 6.29 2.96
C TRP A 180 20.27 5.19 2.01
N PRO A 181 20.86 5.50 0.83
CA PRO A 181 21.36 4.46 -0.08
C PRO A 181 22.45 3.58 0.54
N GLN A 182 23.31 4.17 1.37
CA GLN A 182 24.41 3.46 2.03
C GLN A 182 23.93 2.64 3.23
N ARG A 183 22.74 2.91 3.77
CA ARG A 183 22.15 2.08 4.82
C ARG A 183 21.35 0.92 4.25
N VAL A 184 20.73 1.07 3.08
CA VAL A 184 19.78 0.08 2.53
C VAL A 184 20.37 -0.87 1.50
N PHE A 185 21.59 -0.63 0.98
CA PHE A 185 22.11 -1.40 -0.17
C PHE A 185 22.08 -2.92 0.00
N HIS A 186 22.20 -3.41 1.24
CA HIS A 186 22.18 -4.84 1.56
C HIS A 186 20.80 -5.51 1.36
N LEU A 187 19.72 -4.72 1.27
CA LEU A 187 18.38 -5.20 0.93
C LEU A 187 18.17 -5.37 -0.58
N PHE A 188 19.10 -4.92 -1.41
CA PHE A 188 19.07 -5.16 -2.85
C PHE A 188 19.84 -6.44 -3.17
N GLN A 189 19.11 -7.50 -3.52
CA GLN A 189 19.61 -8.85 -3.73
C GLN A 189 19.09 -9.42 -5.05
N GLY A 190 19.51 -10.65 -5.41
CA GLY A 190 19.01 -11.34 -6.61
C GLY A 190 19.14 -10.48 -7.88
N ASP A 191 18.01 -10.23 -8.55
CA ASP A 191 17.92 -9.40 -9.75
C ASP A 191 18.36 -7.95 -9.51
N PHE A 192 18.25 -7.45 -8.28
CA PHE A 192 18.65 -6.10 -7.88
C PHE A 192 20.10 -6.03 -7.39
N LYS A 193 20.90 -7.09 -7.51
CA LYS A 193 22.31 -7.10 -7.08
C LYS A 193 23.15 -6.01 -7.76
N GLN A 194 22.81 -5.60 -8.98
CA GLN A 194 23.50 -4.48 -9.64
C GLN A 194 23.26 -3.15 -8.92
N LEU A 195 22.06 -2.93 -8.38
CA LEU A 195 21.73 -1.75 -7.57
C LEU A 195 22.51 -1.72 -6.25
N ASN A 196 22.72 -2.88 -5.64
CA ASN A 196 23.60 -3.02 -4.48
C ASN A 196 25.02 -2.53 -4.80
N SER A 197 25.63 -3.08 -5.86
CA SER A 197 26.96 -2.66 -6.33
C SER A 197 27.02 -1.17 -6.67
N PHE A 198 25.95 -0.63 -7.26
CA PHE A 198 25.82 0.79 -7.58
C PHE A 198 25.84 1.65 -6.32
N CYS A 199 25.08 1.28 -5.29
CA CYS A 199 25.05 1.99 -4.01
C CYS A 199 26.42 2.01 -3.31
N ILE A 200 27.13 0.87 -3.31
CA ILE A 200 28.46 0.74 -2.71
C ILE A 200 29.49 1.61 -3.46
N THR A 201 29.51 1.50 -4.80
CA THR A 201 30.57 2.08 -5.64
C THR A 201 30.36 3.57 -5.88
N HIS A 202 29.12 3.98 -6.15
CA HIS A 202 28.81 5.34 -6.58
C HIS A 202 28.38 6.24 -5.44
N ARG A 203 27.84 5.68 -4.35
CA ARG A 203 27.19 6.44 -3.27
C ARG A 203 26.17 7.44 -3.85
N PRO A 204 25.16 6.93 -4.58
CA PRO A 204 24.15 7.77 -5.23
C PRO A 204 23.31 8.53 -4.20
N THR A 205 22.48 9.46 -4.69
CA THR A 205 21.39 10.03 -3.89
C THR A 205 20.22 9.04 -3.79
N TRP A 206 19.30 9.27 -2.85
CA TRP A 206 18.09 8.44 -2.76
C TRP A 206 17.25 8.43 -4.05
N PRO A 207 16.97 9.58 -4.70
CA PRO A 207 16.22 9.58 -5.96
C PRO A 207 16.89 8.76 -7.07
N MET A 208 18.21 8.79 -7.16
CA MET A 208 18.97 7.95 -8.11
C MET A 208 18.90 6.45 -7.78
N THR A 209 18.83 6.11 -6.48
CA THR A 209 18.65 4.73 -6.03
C THR A 209 17.29 4.20 -6.43
N ILE A 210 16.25 5.02 -6.26
CA ILE A 210 14.88 4.74 -6.70
C ILE A 210 14.81 4.63 -8.21
N GLU A 211 15.41 5.56 -8.95
CA GLU A 211 15.48 5.47 -10.41
C GLU A 211 16.08 4.14 -10.86
N ALA A 212 17.19 3.73 -10.26
CA ALA A 212 17.85 2.47 -10.60
C ALA A 212 16.94 1.26 -10.32
N ALA A 213 16.21 1.25 -9.20
CA ALA A 213 15.25 0.19 -8.88
C ALA A 213 14.12 0.14 -9.92
N LEU A 214 13.52 1.29 -10.23
CA LEU A 214 12.46 1.41 -11.23
C LEU A 214 12.95 1.02 -12.63
N GLN A 215 14.19 1.38 -13.00
CA GLN A 215 14.80 1.00 -14.27
C GLN A 215 14.97 -0.52 -14.38
N ILE A 216 15.51 -1.16 -13.34
CA ILE A 216 15.68 -2.63 -13.30
C ILE A 216 14.32 -3.33 -13.44
N SER A 217 13.32 -2.86 -12.71
CA SER A 217 11.94 -3.34 -12.77
C SER A 217 11.26 -3.10 -14.13
N SER A 218 11.53 -1.97 -14.78
CA SER A 218 10.95 -1.64 -16.08
C SER A 218 11.54 -2.49 -17.20
N LEU A 219 12.86 -2.71 -17.15
CA LEU A 219 13.59 -3.54 -18.13
C LEU A 219 13.20 -5.03 -18.07
N SER A 220 12.68 -5.50 -16.94
CA SER A 220 12.15 -6.86 -16.81
C SER A 220 10.73 -7.03 -17.35
N ASN A 221 10.14 -6.00 -17.97
CA ASN A 221 8.76 -5.94 -18.47
C ASN A 221 7.64 -6.04 -17.42
N ASN A 222 7.95 -5.99 -16.12
CA ASN A 222 6.93 -6.20 -15.07
C ASN A 222 6.32 -4.89 -14.52
N LEU A 223 6.97 -3.75 -14.77
CA LEU A 223 6.59 -2.43 -14.25
C LEU A 223 6.68 -1.38 -15.37
N ARG A 224 5.88 -1.56 -16.44
CA ARG A 224 5.81 -0.58 -17.54
C ARG A 224 4.95 0.64 -17.18
N SER A 225 3.90 0.44 -16.38
CA SER A 225 3.04 1.50 -15.86
C SER A 225 2.44 1.16 -14.49
N PRO A 226 1.98 2.15 -13.71
CA PRO A 226 1.18 1.91 -12.51
C PRO A 226 -0.06 1.05 -12.77
N VAL A 227 -0.68 1.19 -13.96
CA VAL A 227 -1.81 0.37 -14.41
C VAL A 227 -1.41 -1.09 -14.55
N ASP A 228 -0.25 -1.42 -15.12
CA ASP A 228 0.20 -2.81 -15.27
C ASP A 228 0.37 -3.50 -13.91
N VAL A 229 0.94 -2.79 -12.92
CA VAL A 229 1.08 -3.29 -11.55
C VAL A 229 -0.29 -3.55 -10.93
N PHE A 230 -1.23 -2.65 -11.15
CA PHE A 230 -2.59 -2.80 -10.67
C PHE A 230 -3.31 -3.97 -11.33
N VAL A 231 -3.18 -4.11 -12.65
CA VAL A 231 -3.74 -5.23 -13.44
C VAL A 231 -3.13 -6.57 -13.01
N ALA A 232 -1.88 -6.61 -12.55
CA ALA A 232 -1.25 -7.84 -12.07
C ALA A 232 -1.96 -8.48 -10.87
N PHE A 233 -2.75 -7.71 -10.09
CA PHE A 233 -3.60 -8.26 -9.01
C PHE A 233 -4.67 -9.24 -9.49
N ARG A 234 -4.96 -9.28 -10.81
CA ARG A 234 -5.80 -10.32 -11.43
C ARG A 234 -5.23 -11.74 -11.22
N SER A 235 -3.96 -11.87 -10.88
CA SER A 235 -3.33 -13.15 -10.54
C SER A 235 -3.80 -13.71 -9.18
N GLY A 236 -4.42 -12.88 -8.35
CA GLY A 236 -4.97 -13.27 -7.05
C GLY A 236 -4.00 -13.12 -5.87
N PRO A 237 -4.45 -13.51 -4.66
CA PRO A 237 -3.63 -13.47 -3.45
C PRO A 237 -2.51 -14.52 -3.47
N SER A 238 -1.42 -14.24 -2.76
CA SER A 238 -0.42 -15.27 -2.45
C SER A 238 -1.02 -16.34 -1.52
N SER A 239 -0.50 -17.57 -1.58
CA SER A 239 -1.06 -18.74 -0.89
C SER A 239 -1.18 -18.62 0.63
N ASN A 240 -0.40 -17.72 1.24
CA ASN A 240 -0.36 -17.48 2.68
C ASN A 240 -1.19 -16.26 3.13
N LYS A 241 -1.89 -15.60 2.22
CA LYS A 241 -2.48 -14.29 2.48
C LYS A 241 -3.99 -14.34 2.62
N SER A 242 -4.51 -13.65 3.63
CA SER A 242 -5.96 -13.53 3.83
C SER A 242 -6.60 -12.64 2.74
N THR A 243 -7.88 -12.91 2.42
CA THR A 243 -8.65 -12.08 1.48
C THR A 243 -8.73 -10.62 1.91
N THR A 244 -8.91 -10.36 3.21
CA THR A 244 -8.93 -9.00 3.78
C THR A 244 -7.63 -8.27 3.49
N GLU A 245 -6.49 -8.91 3.76
CA GLU A 245 -5.19 -8.30 3.52
C GLU A 245 -4.92 -8.12 2.02
N PHE A 246 -5.34 -9.08 1.18
CA PHE A 246 -5.31 -8.97 -0.30
C PHE A 246 -6.06 -7.74 -0.79
N LEU A 247 -7.31 -7.58 -0.39
CA LEU A 247 -8.15 -6.46 -0.81
C LEU A 247 -7.62 -5.12 -0.30
N ARG A 248 -7.09 -5.05 0.93
CA ARG A 248 -6.45 -3.83 1.44
C ARG A 248 -5.26 -3.41 0.57
N ARG A 249 -4.42 -4.36 0.14
CA ARG A 249 -3.31 -4.04 -0.77
C ARG A 249 -3.79 -3.65 -2.16
N PHE A 250 -4.87 -4.27 -2.63
CA PHE A 250 -5.45 -3.95 -3.93
C PHE A 250 -6.02 -2.53 -3.94
N GLU A 251 -6.73 -2.13 -2.90
CA GLU A 251 -7.19 -0.75 -2.69
C GLU A 251 -6.00 0.22 -2.58
N GLN A 252 -4.98 -0.10 -1.79
CA GLN A 252 -3.78 0.74 -1.71
C GLN A 252 -3.15 0.95 -3.09
N ALA A 253 -2.95 -0.13 -3.87
CA ALA A 253 -2.43 -0.04 -5.23
C ALA A 253 -3.28 0.86 -6.14
N PHE A 254 -4.61 0.83 -6.00
CA PHE A 254 -5.50 1.73 -6.72
C PHE A 254 -5.22 3.21 -6.40
N HIS A 255 -5.00 3.53 -5.12
CA HIS A 255 -4.68 4.89 -4.69
C HIS A 255 -3.26 5.32 -5.04
N ARG A 256 -2.32 4.40 -5.29
CA ARG A 256 -0.98 4.74 -5.78
C ARG A 256 -0.98 5.17 -7.25
N MET A 257 -1.95 4.71 -8.04
CA MET A 257 -2.04 5.12 -9.45
C MET A 257 -2.36 6.61 -9.59
N PRO A 258 -1.82 7.31 -10.60
CA PRO A 258 -2.20 8.68 -10.94
C PRO A 258 -3.71 8.81 -11.16
N THR A 259 -4.33 9.88 -10.63
CA THR A 259 -5.79 10.08 -10.67
C THR A 259 -6.39 9.97 -12.08
N ARG A 260 -5.64 10.36 -13.12
CA ARG A 260 -6.06 10.23 -14.53
C ARG A 260 -6.22 8.77 -14.97
N GLU A 261 -5.32 7.89 -14.55
CA GLU A 261 -5.28 6.48 -14.94
C GLU A 261 -6.31 5.65 -14.16
N ARG A 262 -6.75 6.10 -12.98
CA ARG A 262 -7.80 5.44 -12.20
C ARG A 262 -9.15 5.34 -12.91
N GLY A 263 -9.37 6.20 -13.90
CA GLY A 263 -10.56 6.20 -14.75
C GLY A 263 -10.45 5.28 -15.96
N ASP A 264 -9.30 4.64 -16.19
CA ASP A 264 -9.09 3.80 -17.37
C ASP A 264 -9.95 2.54 -17.33
N MET A 265 -10.44 2.14 -18.50
CA MET A 265 -11.33 0.98 -18.63
C MET A 265 -10.64 -0.32 -18.18
N GLU A 266 -9.34 -0.45 -18.38
CA GLU A 266 -8.56 -1.61 -17.93
C GLU A 266 -8.53 -1.73 -16.40
N VAL A 267 -8.46 -0.60 -15.69
CA VAL A 267 -8.53 -0.53 -14.23
C VAL A 267 -9.91 -0.98 -13.76
N ALA A 268 -10.98 -0.48 -14.37
CA ALA A 268 -12.34 -0.92 -14.05
C ALA A 268 -12.51 -2.44 -14.24
N TYR A 269 -12.08 -2.98 -15.38
CA TYR A 269 -12.12 -4.43 -15.62
C TYR A 269 -11.24 -5.22 -14.66
N ALA A 270 -10.10 -4.67 -14.23
CA ALA A 270 -9.27 -5.32 -13.24
C ALA A 270 -9.95 -5.39 -11.87
N ILE A 271 -10.62 -4.32 -11.44
CA ILE A 271 -11.40 -4.30 -10.20
C ILE A 271 -12.49 -5.38 -10.24
N GLU A 272 -13.33 -5.33 -11.27
CA GLU A 272 -14.46 -6.25 -11.41
C GLU A 272 -13.99 -7.72 -11.45
N TYR A 273 -13.05 -8.04 -12.34
CA TYR A 273 -12.51 -9.39 -12.47
C TYR A 273 -11.90 -9.91 -11.16
N THR A 274 -11.12 -9.06 -10.48
CA THR A 274 -10.41 -9.45 -9.26
C THR A 274 -11.37 -9.69 -8.10
N LEU A 275 -12.39 -8.83 -7.93
CA LEU A 275 -13.42 -9.03 -6.92
C LEU A 275 -14.27 -10.27 -7.20
N GLN A 276 -14.68 -10.50 -8.46
CA GLN A 276 -15.47 -11.67 -8.85
C GLN A 276 -14.70 -12.98 -8.65
N THR A 277 -13.44 -13.01 -9.06
CA THR A 277 -12.65 -14.25 -9.12
C THR A 277 -12.01 -14.59 -7.78
N HIS A 278 -11.44 -13.59 -7.09
CA HIS A 278 -10.60 -13.81 -5.91
C HIS A 278 -11.27 -13.42 -4.59
N ALA A 279 -12.43 -12.74 -4.66
CA ALA A 279 -13.19 -12.32 -3.49
C ALA A 279 -14.71 -12.52 -3.71
N GLY A 280 -15.10 -13.65 -4.31
CA GLY A 280 -16.49 -13.89 -4.74
C GLY A 280 -17.57 -13.69 -3.65
N MET A 281 -17.28 -14.04 -2.39
CA MET A 281 -18.21 -13.78 -1.28
C MET A 281 -18.38 -12.28 -1.01
N VAL A 282 -17.28 -11.53 -1.06
CA VAL A 282 -17.30 -10.06 -0.90
C VAL A 282 -18.08 -9.44 -2.05
N TRP A 283 -17.79 -9.85 -3.29
CA TRP A 283 -18.51 -9.41 -4.47
C TRP A 283 -20.02 -9.67 -4.38
N SER A 284 -20.42 -10.86 -3.94
CA SER A 284 -21.83 -11.21 -3.77
C SER A 284 -22.52 -10.32 -2.74
N THR A 285 -21.87 -10.03 -1.62
CA THR A 285 -22.40 -9.10 -0.60
C THR A 285 -22.53 -7.69 -1.16
N LEU A 286 -21.51 -7.19 -1.88
CA LEU A 286 -21.56 -5.86 -2.51
C LEU A 286 -22.73 -5.73 -3.50
N ILE A 287 -23.03 -6.78 -4.28
CA ILE A 287 -24.21 -6.80 -5.16
C ILE A 287 -25.50 -6.75 -4.35
N GLN A 288 -25.61 -7.56 -3.30
CA GLN A 288 -26.82 -7.63 -2.46
C GLN A 288 -27.11 -6.31 -1.75
N GLU A 289 -26.07 -5.60 -1.31
CA GLU A 289 -26.17 -4.31 -0.62
C GLU A 289 -26.32 -3.13 -1.60
N GLY A 290 -26.16 -3.35 -2.91
CA GLY A 290 -26.24 -2.31 -3.94
C GLY A 290 -24.97 -1.47 -4.08
N ASP A 291 -23.88 -1.88 -3.43
CA ASP A 291 -22.60 -1.15 -3.38
C ASP A 291 -21.57 -1.66 -4.41
N ALA A 292 -21.97 -2.56 -5.31
CA ALA A 292 -21.10 -3.07 -6.38
C ALA A 292 -20.68 -1.99 -7.40
N PHE A 293 -21.43 -0.88 -7.48
CA PHE A 293 -21.15 0.21 -8.41
C PHE A 293 -21.24 1.59 -7.76
N PRO A 294 -20.37 2.55 -8.14
CA PRO A 294 -19.27 2.41 -9.10
C PRO A 294 -18.13 1.53 -8.55
N LEU A 295 -17.40 0.85 -9.45
CA LEU A 295 -16.40 -0.16 -9.08
C LEU A 295 -15.29 0.39 -8.16
N GLN A 296 -14.93 1.66 -8.31
CA GLN A 296 -13.95 2.31 -7.43
C GLN A 296 -14.43 2.37 -5.98
N ASN A 297 -15.72 2.65 -5.76
CA ASN A 297 -16.31 2.66 -4.42
C ASN A 297 -16.38 1.23 -3.87
N ALA A 298 -16.81 0.28 -4.70
CA ALA A 298 -16.84 -1.13 -4.35
C ALA A 298 -15.47 -1.62 -3.86
N LEU A 299 -14.38 -1.26 -4.55
CA LEU A 299 -13.02 -1.57 -4.12
C LEU A 299 -12.67 -0.96 -2.76
N SER A 300 -13.02 0.30 -2.53
CA SER A 300 -12.66 1.01 -1.29
C SER A 300 -13.31 0.39 -0.04
N ILE A 301 -14.49 -0.20 -0.17
CA ILE A 301 -15.17 -0.86 0.95
C ILE A 301 -14.98 -2.39 0.99
N ALA A 302 -14.48 -3.00 -0.09
CA ALA A 302 -14.37 -4.45 -0.24
C ALA A 302 -13.58 -5.11 0.90
N TRP A 303 -12.47 -4.50 1.34
CA TRP A 303 -11.68 -5.06 2.44
C TRP A 303 -12.41 -5.01 3.78
N THR A 304 -13.25 -3.99 4.01
CA THR A 304 -14.07 -3.89 5.23
C THR A 304 -15.16 -4.95 5.23
N VAL A 305 -15.78 -5.22 4.08
CA VAL A 305 -16.73 -6.33 3.91
C VAL A 305 -16.05 -7.67 4.18
N ALA A 306 -14.85 -7.89 3.63
CA ALA A 306 -14.07 -9.10 3.88
C ALA A 306 -13.75 -9.28 5.37
N GLU A 307 -13.37 -8.21 6.05
CA GLU A 307 -13.08 -8.22 7.49
C GLU A 307 -14.32 -8.59 8.32
N LYS A 308 -15.48 -8.00 8.00
CA LYS A 308 -16.75 -8.36 8.64
C LYS A 308 -17.09 -9.83 8.43
N GLN A 309 -16.95 -10.35 7.21
CA GLN A 309 -17.19 -11.76 6.90
C GLN A 309 -16.24 -12.68 7.67
N GLN A 310 -14.95 -12.35 7.70
CA GLN A 310 -13.94 -13.11 8.44
C GLN A 310 -14.25 -13.13 9.94
N ASN A 311 -14.64 -12.00 10.52
CA ASN A 311 -15.04 -11.90 11.93
C ASN A 311 -16.30 -12.70 12.23
N TRP A 312 -17.31 -12.67 11.35
CA TRP A 312 -18.53 -13.45 11.51
C TRP A 312 -18.27 -14.95 11.46
N MET A 313 -17.42 -15.41 10.53
CA MET A 313 -17.00 -16.81 10.45
C MET A 313 -16.22 -17.25 11.70
N ALA A 314 -15.33 -16.40 12.22
CA ALA A 314 -14.61 -16.67 13.46
C ALA A 314 -15.58 -16.79 14.66
N GLN A 315 -16.58 -15.90 14.74
CA GLN A 315 -17.61 -15.99 15.78
C GLN A 315 -18.41 -17.29 15.69
N LEU A 316 -18.85 -17.68 14.50
CA LEU A 316 -19.55 -18.96 14.29
C LEU A 316 -18.68 -20.16 14.71
N SER A 317 -17.40 -20.16 14.35
CA SER A 317 -16.47 -21.22 14.72
C SER A 317 -16.16 -21.26 16.22
N SER A 318 -16.28 -20.12 16.91
CA SER A 318 -16.03 -20.01 18.35
C SER A 318 -17.23 -20.39 19.21
N ARG A 319 -18.42 -20.55 18.62
CA ARG A 319 -19.60 -21.00 19.37
C ARG A 319 -19.30 -22.40 19.90
N PRO A 320 -19.38 -22.63 21.22
CA PRO A 320 -19.30 -23.99 21.73
C PRO A 320 -20.35 -24.79 20.97
N MET A 321 -19.93 -25.90 20.36
CA MET A 321 -20.88 -26.93 19.95
C MET A 321 -21.63 -27.27 21.24
N ASP A 322 -22.83 -26.72 21.40
CA ASP A 322 -23.79 -27.28 22.32
C ASP A 322 -23.99 -28.71 21.80
N GLN A 323 -23.21 -29.64 22.36
CA GLN A 323 -23.56 -31.04 22.43
C GLN A 323 -24.83 -31.09 23.30
N GLN A 324 -25.93 -30.57 22.78
CA GLN A 324 -27.22 -31.16 23.07
C GLN A 324 -27.05 -32.58 22.60
N PHE A 325 -26.77 -33.47 23.57
CA PHE A 325 -26.89 -34.90 23.39
C PHE A 325 -28.20 -35.10 22.64
N LEU A 326 -28.10 -35.45 21.35
CA LEU A 326 -29.26 -35.82 20.58
C LEU A 326 -29.98 -36.86 21.44
N PRO A 327 -31.24 -36.63 21.85
CA PRO A 327 -31.95 -37.61 22.65
C PRO A 327 -31.85 -38.93 21.91
N THR A 328 -31.19 -39.91 22.55
CA THR A 328 -30.94 -41.22 21.96
C THR A 328 -32.27 -41.71 21.42
N PHE A 329 -32.36 -41.86 20.09
CA PHE A 329 -33.57 -42.32 19.45
C PHE A 329 -33.91 -43.70 20.03
N LYS A 330 -34.89 -43.73 20.93
CA LYS A 330 -35.46 -44.98 21.43
C LYS A 330 -36.46 -45.44 20.38
N ASP A 331 -36.03 -46.42 19.60
CA ASP A 331 -36.90 -47.14 18.67
C ASP A 331 -38.04 -47.80 19.48
N PRO A 332 -39.31 -47.38 19.32
CA PRO A 332 -40.43 -47.91 20.09
C PRO A 332 -40.76 -49.38 19.78
N LEU A 333 -40.14 -49.97 18.75
CA LEU A 333 -40.42 -51.34 18.30
C LEU A 333 -39.41 -52.37 18.79
N ARG A 334 -38.41 -51.98 19.59
CA ARG A 334 -37.49 -52.92 20.24
C ARG A 334 -37.84 -53.06 21.73
N ASP A 335 -38.59 -54.11 22.05
CA ASP A 335 -38.72 -54.60 23.42
C ASP A 335 -37.33 -54.96 23.95
N ILE A 336 -36.80 -54.12 24.85
CA ILE A 336 -35.56 -54.40 25.58
C ILE A 336 -35.88 -55.45 26.62
N LYS A 337 -35.53 -56.70 26.32
CA LYS A 337 -35.45 -57.77 27.30
C LYS A 337 -34.19 -57.55 28.12
N ASP A 338 -34.36 -57.16 29.38
CA ASP A 338 -33.28 -56.97 30.34
C ASP A 338 -32.34 -58.18 30.34
N SER A 339 -31.08 -57.95 29.93
CA SER A 339 -29.99 -58.82 30.31
C SER A 339 -28.78 -57.97 30.69
N SER A 340 -28.39 -58.15 31.95
CA SER A 340 -27.17 -57.67 32.57
C SER A 340 -25.94 -58.14 31.80
N ILE A 341 -25.33 -57.26 31.00
CA ILE A 341 -24.00 -57.51 30.41
C ILE A 341 -23.18 -56.22 30.45
N THR A 342 -22.22 -56.23 31.38
CA THR A 342 -20.89 -55.62 31.36
C THR A 342 -20.66 -54.44 30.41
N SER A 343 -20.39 -53.26 30.97
CA SER A 343 -19.90 -52.10 30.23
C SER A 343 -18.53 -52.40 29.63
N GLN A 344 -18.48 -52.64 28.33
CA GLN A 344 -17.29 -52.38 27.53
C GLN A 344 -17.56 -51.11 26.73
N THR A 345 -16.78 -50.06 27.03
CA THR A 345 -16.67 -48.86 26.20
C THR A 345 -16.17 -49.28 24.82
N PRO A 346 -16.89 -48.99 23.72
CA PRO A 346 -16.33 -49.12 22.39
C PRO A 346 -15.37 -47.95 22.18
N THR A 347 -14.08 -48.27 22.13
CA THR A 347 -13.03 -47.39 21.62
C THR A 347 -13.33 -47.12 20.15
N PHE A 348 -13.76 -45.91 19.83
CA PHE A 348 -13.77 -45.43 18.45
C PHE A 348 -12.38 -44.83 18.18
N ASP A 349 -11.59 -45.57 17.40
CA ASP A 349 -10.38 -45.04 16.77
C ASP A 349 -10.80 -43.90 15.81
N ASN A 350 -10.39 -42.67 16.13
CA ASN A 350 -10.38 -41.57 15.18
C ASN A 350 -9.20 -41.78 14.22
N PRO A 351 -9.42 -41.99 12.90
CA PRO A 351 -8.35 -41.85 11.94
C PRO A 351 -8.19 -40.36 11.61
N ILE A 352 -6.94 -39.93 11.42
CA ILE A 352 -6.49 -38.58 11.07
C ILE A 352 -6.16 -37.70 12.29
N ASN A 353 -5.12 -38.12 13.01
CA ASN A 353 -4.15 -37.19 13.60
C ASN A 353 -2.79 -37.90 13.71
N SER A 354 -2.05 -37.92 12.60
CA SER A 354 -0.60 -38.08 12.60
C SER A 354 -0.08 -37.66 11.23
N VAL A 355 1.15 -37.14 11.18
CA VAL A 355 1.90 -36.56 10.04
C VAL A 355 1.84 -35.02 10.08
N ASN A 356 2.84 -34.25 10.53
CA ASN A 356 4.25 -34.52 10.82
C ASN A 356 4.77 -33.51 11.85
N ALA A 357 5.38 -34.02 12.93
CA ALA A 357 6.40 -33.30 13.66
C ALA A 357 7.73 -33.52 12.92
N ALA A 358 8.46 -32.43 12.70
CA ALA A 358 9.75 -32.42 12.03
C ALA A 358 10.80 -33.23 12.81
N ASN A 359 11.56 -34.04 12.09
CA ASN A 359 12.87 -34.52 12.53
C ASN A 359 13.90 -34.32 11.41
N THR A 360 14.87 -33.49 11.73
CA THR A 360 16.10 -33.21 11.00
C THR A 360 17.01 -34.43 11.04
N GLN A 361 17.30 -35.03 9.88
CA GLN A 361 18.62 -35.62 9.61
C GLN A 361 18.86 -35.80 8.12
N THR A 362 19.79 -34.97 7.65
CA THR A 362 20.44 -34.96 6.35
C THR A 362 21.26 -36.23 6.14
N VAL A 363 21.05 -36.96 5.04
CA VAL A 363 22.10 -37.77 4.40
C VAL A 363 21.94 -37.65 2.88
N CYS A 364 22.94 -37.04 2.25
CA CYS A 364 23.09 -36.99 0.79
C CYS A 364 23.64 -38.32 0.27
N TYR A 365 23.15 -38.76 -0.90
CA TYR A 365 23.96 -39.54 -1.82
C TYR A 365 23.78 -39.02 -3.24
N SER A 366 24.92 -38.71 -3.84
CA SER A 366 25.13 -38.31 -5.22
C SER A 366 24.84 -39.44 -6.20
N CYS A 367 24.31 -39.09 -7.38
CA CYS A 367 24.61 -39.70 -8.68
C CYS A 367 24.40 -38.63 -9.75
#